data_AF-A0A4R2J0C4-F1
#
_entry.id   AF-A0A4R2J0C4-F1
#
_cell.length_a   1.000
_cell.length_b   1.000
_cell.length_c   1.000
_cell.angle_alpha   90.00
_cell.angle_beta   90.00
_cell.angle_gamma   90.00
#
_symmetry.space_group_name_H-M   'P 1'
#
loop_
_entity.id
_entity.type
_entity.pdbx_description
1 polymer ?
#
loop_
_entity_poly.entity_id
_entity_poly.type
_entity_poly.pdbx_seq_one_letter_code
_entity_poly.pdbx_strand_id
1 'polypeptide(L)'
;MPTNEEIERRIQEVDAPRSAKRAATAQQVHELAQRRAAVAAELNDIERHLGDVLAAATDVIDIDELARFTDIRTADLTQWRAARKPTRTTRKQSTDSKPDVKNTTTDRSAAPRTATADRASTLPEVAIPRPAEVPTRVPTEATR
;
A
#
# COMPACT_ATOMS: atom_id res chain seq x y z
N MET A 1 8.96 -39.77 26.47
CA MET A 1 9.27 -38.59 25.63
C MET A 1 8.32 -38.56 24.45
N PRO A 2 7.80 -37.40 24.04
CA PRO A 2 7.07 -37.28 22.77
C PRO A 2 8.04 -37.53 21.60
N THR A 3 7.57 -38.25 20.58
CA THR A 3 8.30 -38.42 19.31
C THR A 3 8.25 -37.11 18.53
N ASN A 4 9.21 -36.88 17.61
CA ASN A 4 9.20 -35.68 16.77
C ASN A 4 7.88 -35.51 15.99
N GLU A 5 7.31 -36.60 15.49
CA GLU A 5 6.03 -36.60 14.76
C GLU A 5 4.87 -36.08 15.63
N GLU A 6 4.84 -36.42 16.92
CA GLU A 6 3.83 -35.93 17.87
C GLU A 6 4.01 -34.44 18.18
N ILE A 7 5.25 -33.94 18.19
CA ILE A 7 5.54 -32.50 18.38
C ILE A 7 5.09 -31.71 17.15
N GLU A 8 5.41 -32.18 15.95
CA GLU A 8 5.00 -31.54 14.68
C GLU A 8 3.48 -31.50 14.55
N ARG A 9 2.80 -32.61 14.85
CA ARG A 9 1.34 -32.67 14.82
C ARG A 9 0.69 -31.66 15.76
N ARG A 10 1.20 -31.53 17.00
CA ARG A 10 0.67 -30.55 17.97
C ARG A 10 0.87 -29.11 17.52
N ILE A 11 2.02 -28.79 16.90
CA ILE A 11 2.26 -27.45 16.35
C ILE A 11 1.27 -27.17 15.21
N GLN A 12 1.06 -28.13 14.31
CA GLN A 12 0.13 -27.98 13.21
C GLN A 12 -1.31 -27.81 13.69
N GLU A 13 -1.75 -28.58 14.69
CA GLU A 13 -3.09 -28.45 15.29
C GLU A 13 -3.30 -27.09 15.95
N VAL A 14 -2.26 -26.52 16.59
CA VAL A 14 -2.31 -25.20 17.23
C VAL A 14 -2.25 -24.05 16.21
N ASP A 15 -1.47 -24.19 15.13
CA ASP A 15 -1.30 -23.13 14.14
C ASP A 15 -2.36 -23.17 13.02
N ALA A 16 -3.01 -24.31 12.79
CA ALA A 16 -4.13 -24.46 11.85
C ALA A 16 -5.24 -23.38 12.02
N PRO A 17 -5.77 -23.09 13.23
CA PRO A 17 -6.79 -22.05 13.37
C PRO A 17 -6.23 -20.65 13.12
N ARG A 18 -4.95 -20.40 13.41
CA ARG A 18 -4.31 -19.09 13.17
C ARG A 18 -4.06 -18.85 11.70
N SER A 19 -3.50 -19.83 11.01
CA SER A 19 -3.26 -19.80 9.57
C SER A 19 -4.58 -19.71 8.78
N ALA A 20 -5.63 -20.44 9.19
CA ALA A 20 -6.96 -20.33 8.59
C ALA A 20 -7.55 -18.91 8.73
N LYS A 21 -7.44 -18.28 9.91
CA LYS A 21 -7.88 -16.89 10.10
C LYS A 21 -7.10 -15.91 9.22
N ARG A 22 -5.77 -16.06 9.16
CA ARG A 22 -4.92 -15.22 8.30
C ARG A 22 -5.28 -15.36 6.83
N ALA A 23 -5.51 -16.58 6.36
CA ALA A 23 -5.91 -16.85 4.99
C ALA A 23 -7.27 -16.21 4.68
N ALA A 24 -8.27 -16.38 5.56
CA ALA A 24 -9.58 -15.78 5.39
C ALA A 24 -9.52 -14.23 5.33
N THR A 25 -8.76 -13.60 6.23
CA THR A 25 -8.58 -12.14 6.20
C THR A 25 -7.85 -11.68 4.95
N ALA A 26 -6.78 -12.37 4.54
CA ALA A 26 -6.05 -12.04 3.32
C ALA A 26 -6.95 -12.13 2.07
N GLN A 27 -7.80 -13.16 2.01
CA GLN A 27 -8.77 -13.32 0.94
C GLN A 27 -9.79 -12.16 0.92
N GLN A 28 -10.37 -11.79 2.07
CA GLN A 28 -11.30 -10.67 2.16
C GLN A 28 -10.66 -9.35 1.71
N VAL A 29 -9.43 -9.07 2.15
CA VAL A 29 -8.70 -7.87 1.74
C VAL A 29 -8.42 -7.88 0.25
N HIS A 30 -8.03 -9.03 -0.31
CA HIS A 30 -7.80 -9.17 -1.75
C HIS A 30 -9.08 -8.89 -2.55
N GLU A 31 -10.20 -9.49 -2.16
CA GLU A 31 -11.50 -9.27 -2.81
C GLU A 31 -11.93 -7.80 -2.75
N LEU A 32 -11.77 -7.15 -1.60
CA LEU A 32 -12.03 -5.71 -1.44
C LEU A 32 -11.11 -4.85 -2.31
N ALA A 33 -9.83 -5.20 -2.41
CA ALA A 33 -8.88 -4.49 -3.27
C ALA A 33 -9.25 -4.61 -4.75
N GLN A 34 -9.68 -5.78 -5.21
CA GLN A 34 -10.17 -5.98 -6.57
C GLN A 34 -11.43 -5.16 -6.86
N ARG A 35 -12.40 -5.16 -5.94
CA ARG A 35 -13.60 -4.32 -6.06
C ARG A 35 -13.25 -2.84 -6.12
N ARG A 36 -12.33 -2.38 -5.25
CA ARG A 36 -11.86 -0.99 -5.27
C ARG A 36 -11.19 -0.64 -6.60
N ALA A 37 -10.39 -1.54 -7.16
CA ALA A 37 -9.74 -1.32 -8.45
C ALA A 37 -10.77 -1.22 -9.59
N ALA A 38 -11.79 -2.08 -9.59
CA ALA A 38 -12.87 -2.02 -10.57
C ALA A 38 -13.66 -0.70 -10.48
N VAL A 39 -14.09 -0.30 -9.27
CA VAL A 39 -14.80 0.97 -9.06
C VAL A 39 -13.91 2.17 -9.46
N ALA A 40 -12.62 2.13 -9.15
CA ALA A 40 -11.70 3.20 -9.56
C ALA A 40 -11.55 3.30 -11.07
N ALA A 41 -11.61 2.18 -11.79
CA ALA A 41 -11.60 2.19 -13.26
C ALA A 41 -12.91 2.81 -13.80
N GLU A 42 -14.06 2.40 -13.28
CA GLU A 42 -15.35 2.98 -13.65
C GLU A 42 -15.41 4.49 -13.37
N LEU A 43 -14.93 4.93 -12.20
CA LEU A 43 -14.86 6.35 -11.86
C LEU A 43 -13.96 7.12 -12.82
N ASN A 44 -12.81 6.58 -13.21
CA ASN A 44 -11.93 7.22 -14.18
C ASN A 44 -12.61 7.36 -15.57
N ASP A 45 -13.38 6.35 -15.98
CA ASP A 45 -14.14 6.43 -17.23
C ASP A 45 -15.26 7.48 -17.15
N ILE A 46 -15.96 7.56 -16.02
CA ILE A 46 -16.96 8.61 -15.76
C ILE A 46 -16.31 10.00 -15.78
N GLU A 47 -15.18 10.19 -15.09
CA GLU A 47 -14.46 11.46 -15.04
C GLU A 47 -13.96 11.90 -16.43
N ARG A 48 -13.57 10.96 -17.28
CA ARG A 48 -13.23 11.23 -18.68
C ARG A 48 -14.43 11.72 -19.47
N HIS A 49 -15.56 11.03 -19.38
CA HIS A 49 -16.79 11.45 -20.04
C HIS A 49 -17.27 12.82 -19.54
N LEU A 50 -17.17 13.08 -18.23
CA LEU A 50 -17.44 14.41 -17.67
C LEU A 50 -16.53 15.47 -18.29
N GLY A 51 -15.22 15.21 -18.40
CA GLY A 51 -14.29 16.10 -19.06
C GLY A 51 -14.61 16.37 -20.54
N ASP A 52 -15.10 15.36 -21.26
CA ASP A 52 -15.53 15.50 -22.66
C ASP A 52 -16.78 16.36 -22.79
N VAL A 53 -17.80 16.10 -21.96
CA VAL A 53 -19.05 16.89 -21.92
C VAL A 53 -18.75 18.34 -21.52
N LEU A 54 -17.91 18.55 -20.50
CA LEU A 54 -17.53 19.90 -20.04
C LEU A 54 -16.78 20.70 -21.11
N ALA A 55 -15.97 20.03 -21.92
CA ALA A 55 -15.29 20.68 -23.03
C ALA A 55 -16.25 21.09 -24.14
N ALA A 56 -17.24 20.24 -24.46
CA ALA A 56 -18.29 20.58 -25.42
C ALA A 56 -19.23 21.69 -24.89
N ALA A 57 -19.47 21.72 -23.58
CA ALA A 57 -20.33 22.70 -22.94
C ALA A 57 -19.68 24.09 -22.84
N THR A 58 -18.36 24.22 -22.92
CA THR A 58 -17.67 25.52 -22.74
C THR A 58 -18.09 26.56 -23.76
N ASP A 59 -18.51 26.15 -24.96
CA ASP A 59 -18.98 27.07 -26.00
C ASP A 59 -20.41 27.59 -25.75
N VAL A 60 -21.14 26.97 -24.80
CA VAL A 60 -22.55 27.24 -24.50
C VAL A 60 -22.74 27.86 -23.12
N ILE A 61 -21.95 27.42 -22.13
CA ILE A 61 -22.08 27.84 -20.74
C ILE A 61 -20.70 27.92 -20.08
N ASP A 62 -20.47 29.00 -19.33
CA ASP A 62 -19.24 29.19 -18.58
C ASP A 62 -19.15 28.22 -17.39
N ILE A 63 -17.93 27.85 -16.97
CA ILE A 63 -17.72 26.90 -15.86
C ILE A 63 -18.35 27.39 -14.55
N ASP A 64 -18.28 28.69 -14.28
CA ASP A 64 -18.85 29.27 -13.05
C ASP A 64 -20.38 29.27 -13.05
N GLU A 65 -20.99 29.36 -14.23
CA GLU A 65 -22.44 29.26 -14.37
C GLU A 65 -22.89 27.81 -14.21
N LEU A 66 -22.18 26.87 -14.86
CA LEU A 66 -22.44 25.44 -14.72
C LEU A 66 -22.32 24.98 -13.26
N ALA A 67 -21.30 25.46 -12.53
CA ALA A 67 -21.11 25.17 -11.11
C ALA A 67 -22.34 25.55 -10.26
N ARG A 68 -22.99 26.69 -10.57
CA ARG A 68 -24.19 27.15 -9.88
C ARG A 68 -25.43 26.33 -10.23
N PHE A 69 -25.54 25.84 -11.46
CA PHE A 69 -26.70 25.05 -11.87
C PHE A 69 -26.64 23.59 -11.42
N THR A 70 -25.45 23.03 -11.28
CA THR A 70 -25.28 21.62 -10.90
C THR A 70 -24.95 21.43 -9.42
N ASP A 71 -24.77 22.51 -8.66
CA ASP A 71 -24.25 22.48 -7.29
C ASP A 71 -22.90 21.75 -7.16
N ILE A 72 -22.09 21.80 -8.21
CA ILE A 72 -20.75 21.19 -8.25
C ILE A 72 -19.73 22.31 -8.12
N ARG A 73 -18.66 22.10 -7.34
CA ARG A 73 -17.62 23.10 -7.16
C ARG A 73 -16.88 23.34 -8.48
N THR A 74 -16.62 24.61 -8.79
CA THR A 74 -15.79 25.03 -9.94
C THR A 74 -14.45 24.31 -9.99
N ALA A 75 -13.84 24.03 -8.83
CA ALA A 75 -12.57 23.30 -8.73
C ALA A 75 -12.66 21.88 -9.30
N ASP A 76 -13.75 21.16 -8.97
CA ASP A 76 -13.97 19.78 -9.40
C ASP A 76 -14.24 19.74 -10.92
N LEU A 77 -15.07 20.66 -11.43
CA LEU A 77 -15.32 20.82 -12.87
C LEU A 77 -14.03 21.16 -13.66
N THR A 78 -13.21 22.06 -13.10
CA THR A 78 -11.92 22.44 -13.70
C THR A 78 -10.95 21.28 -13.69
N GLN A 79 -10.93 20.48 -12.61
CA GLN A 79 -10.10 19.29 -12.50
C GLN A 79 -10.49 18.23 -13.53
N TRP A 80 -11.78 17.89 -13.67
CA TRP A 80 -12.24 16.91 -14.66
C TRP A 80 -11.96 17.37 -16.09
N ARG A 81 -12.14 18.66 -16.37
CA ARG A 81 -11.77 19.25 -17.67
C ARG A 81 -10.25 19.19 -17.90
N ALA A 82 -9.43 19.45 -16.89
CA ALA A 82 -7.97 19.43 -16.99
C ALA A 82 -7.40 18.02 -17.09
N ALA A 83 -8.01 17.02 -16.44
CA ALA A 83 -7.62 15.61 -16.49
C ALA A 83 -7.71 15.02 -17.89
N ARG A 84 -8.54 15.61 -18.77
CA ARG A 84 -8.63 15.27 -20.19
C ARG A 84 -7.41 15.71 -21.00
N LYS A 85 -6.63 16.72 -20.56
CA LYS A 85 -5.49 17.20 -21.35
C LYS A 85 -4.55 16.03 -21.58
N PRO A 86 -4.43 15.51 -22.82
CA PRO A 86 -3.52 14.41 -23.08
C PRO A 86 -2.15 14.92 -22.69
N THR A 87 -1.45 14.19 -21.82
CA THR A 87 -0.03 14.38 -21.56
C THR A 87 0.65 14.52 -22.91
N ARG A 88 0.96 15.76 -23.27
CA ARG A 88 1.58 16.14 -24.53
C ARG A 88 2.82 15.29 -24.66
N THR A 89 2.77 14.34 -25.58
CA THR A 89 3.83 13.38 -25.87
C THR A 89 5.08 14.13 -26.33
N THR A 90 5.95 14.51 -25.40
CA THR A 90 7.36 14.74 -25.72
C THR A 90 8.06 13.39 -25.73
N ARG A 91 7.76 12.59 -26.75
CA ARG A 91 8.50 11.37 -27.08
C ARG A 91 9.20 11.57 -28.42
N LYS A 92 10.51 11.82 -28.37
CA LYS A 92 11.54 11.29 -29.29
C LYS A 92 12.92 11.90 -29.01
N GLN A 93 13.86 11.09 -28.51
CA GLN A 93 15.21 10.87 -29.08
C GLN A 93 15.89 9.77 -28.23
N SER A 94 15.86 8.51 -28.66
CA SER A 94 16.81 7.83 -29.56
C SER A 94 17.91 7.09 -28.78
N THR A 95 17.84 5.77 -28.89
CA THR A 95 18.91 4.76 -28.80
C THR A 95 20.30 5.28 -29.17
N ASP A 96 21.28 5.16 -28.27
CA ASP A 96 22.57 4.53 -28.57
C ASP A 96 23.36 4.28 -27.27
N SER A 97 23.58 3.02 -26.91
CA SER A 97 24.67 2.61 -26.02
C SER A 97 25.04 1.19 -26.42
N LYS A 98 25.91 1.11 -27.43
CA LYS A 98 26.63 -0.09 -27.83
C LYS A 98 27.46 -0.62 -26.65
N PRO A 99 27.53 -1.94 -26.42
CA PRO A 99 28.67 -2.54 -25.76
C PRO A 99 29.72 -2.88 -26.83
N ASP A 100 30.78 -2.08 -26.92
CA ASP A 100 31.92 -2.34 -27.80
C ASP A 100 33.19 -2.63 -26.97
N VAL A 101 33.60 -3.89 -27.04
CA VAL A 101 34.98 -4.35 -27.34
C VAL A 101 36.06 -4.41 -26.23
N LYS A 102 36.55 -5.66 -26.06
CA LYS A 102 37.92 -6.13 -25.74
C LYS A 102 38.49 -5.83 -24.35
N ASN A 103 39.37 -6.64 -23.75
CA ASN A 103 39.88 -8.01 -23.89
C ASN A 103 40.90 -8.18 -22.74
N THR A 104 41.22 -9.43 -22.41
CA THR A 104 42.57 -9.88 -21.94
C THR A 104 42.97 -9.53 -20.48
N THR A 105 42.84 -10.45 -19.53
CA THR A 105 43.75 -11.55 -19.10
C THR A 105 44.85 -11.13 -18.11
N THR A 106 44.97 -11.95 -17.05
CA THR A 106 46.05 -12.05 -16.03
C THR A 106 46.08 -10.92 -14.98
N ASP A 107 46.26 -11.14 -13.68
CA ASP A 107 46.85 -12.24 -12.92
C ASP A 107 46.51 -12.03 -11.42
N ARG A 108 46.75 -13.06 -10.61
CA ARG A 108 47.05 -13.02 -9.15
C ARG A 108 45.90 -13.20 -8.16
N SER A 109 45.60 -14.49 -7.96
CA SER A 109 45.53 -15.21 -6.67
C SER A 109 45.69 -14.39 -5.37
N ALA A 110 44.66 -14.40 -4.52
CA ALA A 110 44.78 -14.48 -3.07
C ALA A 110 43.48 -15.02 -2.45
N ALA A 111 43.63 -16.06 -1.62
CA ALA A 111 42.60 -16.81 -0.92
C ALA A 111 41.90 -15.99 0.22
N PRO A 112 40.85 -16.53 0.87
CA PRO A 112 39.85 -15.77 1.60
C PRO A 112 40.35 -15.36 2.99
N ARG A 113 40.09 -14.10 3.39
CA ARG A 113 40.21 -13.69 4.79
C ARG A 113 38.84 -13.75 5.44
N THR A 114 38.70 -14.78 6.28
CA THR A 114 37.82 -14.85 7.42
C THR A 114 37.84 -13.54 8.22
N ALA A 115 36.67 -12.96 8.44
CA ALA A 115 36.44 -12.01 9.52
C ALA A 115 35.54 -12.70 10.55
N THR A 116 36.19 -13.33 11.52
CA THR A 116 35.61 -13.73 12.80
C THR A 116 36.03 -12.66 13.81
N ALA A 117 35.05 -11.92 14.33
CA ALA A 117 35.02 -11.28 15.66
C ALA A 117 33.68 -10.53 15.70
N ASP A 118 32.61 -11.15 16.19
CA ASP A 118 32.28 -11.34 17.61
C ASP A 118 31.55 -10.12 18.20
N ARG A 119 30.35 -10.44 18.70
CA ARG A 119 29.54 -9.76 19.72
C ARG A 119 29.34 -8.24 19.65
N ALA A 120 28.08 -7.88 19.41
CA ALA A 120 27.28 -7.26 20.47
C ALA A 120 25.82 -7.70 20.35
N SER A 121 25.39 -8.42 21.39
CA SER A 121 24.03 -8.85 21.65
C SER A 121 23.22 -7.66 22.17
N THR A 122 22.13 -7.30 21.49
CA THR A 122 21.01 -6.57 22.12
C THR A 122 19.71 -7.21 21.66
N LEU A 123 19.23 -8.13 22.49
CA LEU A 123 17.83 -8.53 22.52
C LEU A 123 16.95 -7.28 22.72
N PRO A 124 15.86 -7.10 21.97
CA PRO A 124 14.69 -6.41 22.50
C PRO A 124 13.98 -7.37 23.45
N GLU A 125 14.18 -7.14 24.74
CA GLU A 125 13.42 -7.76 25.83
C GLU A 125 11.93 -7.46 25.65
N VAL A 126 11.18 -8.53 25.39
CA VAL A 126 9.72 -8.55 25.43
C VAL A 126 9.29 -8.36 26.88
N ALA A 127 8.96 -7.13 27.24
CA ALA A 127 8.21 -6.85 28.46
C ALA A 127 6.72 -6.98 28.17
N ILE A 128 6.02 -7.71 29.06
CA ILE A 128 4.58 -7.70 29.45
C ILE A 128 4.22 -9.16 29.81
N PRO A 129 3.46 -9.50 30.88
CA PRO A 129 2.74 -8.67 31.87
C PRO A 129 2.97 -9.07 33.36
N ARG A 130 2.60 -8.19 34.31
CA ARG A 130 2.01 -8.63 35.60
C ARG A 130 0.90 -7.68 36.10
N PRO A 131 -0.04 -8.21 36.90
CA PRO A 131 -1.45 -7.80 36.87
C PRO A 131 -1.86 -6.85 38.00
N ALA A 132 -3.08 -6.33 37.81
CA ALA A 132 -4.03 -5.84 38.80
C ALA A 132 -3.66 -4.54 39.52
N GLU A 133 -4.34 -3.47 39.14
CA GLU A 133 -5.08 -2.69 40.13
C GLU A 133 -6.31 -2.05 39.50
N VAL A 134 -7.46 -2.41 40.06
CA VAL A 134 -8.79 -1.91 39.75
C VAL A 134 -8.93 -0.57 40.48
N PRO A 135 -9.18 0.57 39.82
CA PRO A 135 -9.63 1.73 40.55
C PRO A 135 -11.11 1.54 40.89
N THR A 136 -11.31 1.10 42.14
CA THR A 136 -12.57 1.12 42.87
C THR A 136 -13.20 2.51 42.78
N ARG A 137 -14.42 2.52 42.24
CA ARG A 137 -15.39 3.62 42.27
C ARG A 137 -15.62 4.03 43.73
N VAL A 138 -15.19 5.22 44.11
CA VAL A 138 -15.58 5.82 45.41
C VAL A 138 -16.87 6.62 45.18
N PRO A 139 -17.96 6.35 45.92
CA PRO A 139 -19.15 7.20 45.92
C PRO A 139 -18.92 8.39 46.85
N THR A 140 -19.01 9.61 46.32
CA THR A 140 -19.24 10.81 47.15
C THR A 140 -20.74 11.01 47.29
N GLU A 141 -21.25 10.58 48.44
CA GLU A 141 -22.56 10.95 48.96
C GLU A 141 -22.44 12.31 49.70
N ALA A 142 -23.40 13.18 49.39
CA ALA A 142 -23.99 14.28 50.17
C ALA A 142 -23.11 15.20 51.05
N THR A 143 -23.26 16.52 50.85
CA THR A 143 -23.93 17.46 51.78
C THR A 143 -23.52 18.90 51.46
N ARG A 144 -24.42 19.72 50.89
CA ARG A 144 -25.04 20.91 51.55
C ARG A 144 -26.02 21.61 50.61
#